data_AF-A0A8H3A311-F1
#
_entry.id   AF-A0A8H3A311-F1
#
_cell.length_a   1.000
_cell.length_b   1.000
_cell.length_c   1.000
_cell.angle_alpha   90.00
_cell.angle_beta   90.00
_cell.angle_gamma   90.00
#
_symmetry.space_group_name_H-M   'P 1'
#
loop_
_entity.id
_entity.type
_entity.pdbx_description
1 polymer ?
#
loop_
_entity_poly.entity_id
_entity_poly.type
_entity_poly.pdbx_seq_one_letter_code
_entity_poly.pdbx_strand_id
1 'polypeptide(L)'
;MQHEVAEIEKDIADIFHSLSLIKDDDSDPSQTPLIAALGCSHETRFDLLGELGDLQKSIELRSTALTLTPDDDLDLPHLLTALGVSLTKRFECQELEELQDSNHAIKYRSIVILLTPDGHSKFSLEIVNLGSDYSELLRRLGALEDLETAVEYRSRALTLAPGDYPLVIRQLANLWMAYKDRYRRLNHLDDLEKAIECESRSLALILDVNLDI
;
A
#
# COMPACT_ATOMS: atom_id res chain seq x y z
N MET A 1 -16.44 21.51 8.07
CA MET A 1 -17.28 20.31 8.26
C MET A 1 -18.61 20.36 7.49
N GLN A 2 -19.70 21.01 7.94
CA GLN A 2 -20.99 20.95 7.19
C GLN A 2 -20.93 21.50 5.75
N HIS A 3 -20.17 22.58 5.52
CA HIS A 3 -19.95 23.12 4.18
C HIS A 3 -19.15 22.17 3.28
N GLU A 4 -18.06 21.60 3.82
CA GLU A 4 -17.19 20.64 3.11
C GLU A 4 -17.94 19.36 2.74
N VAL A 5 -18.79 18.82 3.63
CA VAL A 5 -19.64 17.65 3.32
C VAL A 5 -20.58 17.98 2.15
N ALA A 6 -21.23 19.15 2.18
CA ALA A 6 -22.16 19.55 1.12
C ALA A 6 -21.46 19.75 -0.24
N GLU A 7 -20.22 20.23 -0.24
CA GLU A 7 -19.40 20.32 -1.45
C GLU A 7 -19.08 18.92 -2.00
N ILE A 8 -18.65 17.99 -1.14
CA ILE A 8 -18.36 16.60 -1.56
C ILE A 8 -19.62 15.89 -2.08
N GLU A 9 -20.78 16.07 -1.43
CA GLU A 9 -22.05 15.50 -1.88
C GLU A 9 -22.48 16.05 -3.25
N LYS A 10 -22.25 17.35 -3.47
CA LYS A 10 -22.50 17.98 -4.76
C LYS A 10 -21.57 17.41 -5.83
N ASP A 11 -20.27 17.27 -5.55
CA ASP A 11 -19.30 16.70 -6.48
C ASP A 11 -19.67 15.26 -6.86
N ILE A 12 -20.09 14.44 -5.88
CA ILE A 12 -20.59 13.07 -6.12
C ILE A 12 -21.80 13.10 -7.07
N ALA A 13 -22.76 14.00 -6.83
CA ALA A 13 -23.95 14.11 -7.67
C ALA A 13 -23.62 14.56 -9.10
N ASP A 14 -22.72 15.53 -9.26
CA ASP A 14 -22.32 16.08 -10.56
C ASP A 14 -21.55 15.04 -11.40
N ILE A 15 -20.65 14.26 -10.78
CA ILE A 15 -19.93 13.17 -11.43
C ILE A 15 -20.89 12.04 -11.81
N PHE A 16 -21.80 11.64 -10.90
CA PHE A 16 -22.80 10.61 -11.19
C PHE A 16 -23.73 11.01 -12.33
N HIS A 17 -24.16 12.27 -12.37
CA HIS A 17 -24.94 12.79 -13.48
C HIS A 17 -24.16 12.72 -14.80
N SER A 18 -22.90 13.14 -14.81
CA SER A 18 -22.03 13.05 -15.99
C SER A 18 -21.90 11.61 -16.49
N LEU A 19 -21.71 10.64 -15.60
CA LEU A 19 -21.68 9.22 -15.94
C LEU A 19 -22.99 8.73 -16.56
N SER A 20 -24.15 9.16 -16.03
CA SER A 20 -25.47 8.76 -16.57
C SER A 20 -25.75 9.29 -17.99
N LEU A 21 -25.03 10.33 -18.43
CA LEU A 21 -25.15 10.90 -19.78
C LEU A 21 -24.27 10.18 -20.81
N ILE A 22 -23.23 9.49 -20.36
CA ILE A 22 -22.43 8.58 -21.19
C ILE A 22 -23.27 7.31 -21.34
N LYS A 23 -23.72 7.00 -22.56
CA LYS A 23 -24.58 5.84 -22.83
C LYS A 23 -23.94 4.54 -22.29
N ASP A 24 -24.78 3.56 -21.95
CA ASP A 24 -24.45 2.19 -21.48
C ASP A 24 -23.61 1.38 -22.49
N ASP A 25 -22.46 1.88 -22.89
CA ASP A 25 -21.38 1.08 -23.44
C ASP A 25 -20.37 0.94 -22.30
N ASP A 26 -20.44 -0.20 -21.59
CA ASP A 26 -19.60 -0.57 -20.43
C ASP A 26 -18.08 -0.54 -20.75
N SER A 27 -17.71 -0.24 -21.99
CA SER A 27 -16.34 -0.19 -22.51
C SER A 27 -15.91 1.21 -22.98
N ASP A 28 -16.67 2.28 -22.73
CA ASP A 28 -16.25 3.64 -23.11
C ASP A 28 -15.07 4.09 -22.23
N PRO A 29 -13.86 4.27 -22.80
CA PRO A 29 -12.67 4.65 -22.04
C PRO A 29 -12.80 6.01 -21.32
N SER A 30 -13.76 6.85 -21.74
CA SER A 30 -14.04 8.14 -21.10
C SER A 30 -14.73 8.01 -19.74
N GLN A 31 -15.28 6.84 -19.40
CA GLN A 31 -15.90 6.58 -18.10
C GLN A 31 -14.85 6.36 -16.99
N THR A 32 -13.71 5.76 -17.31
CA THR A 32 -12.68 5.36 -16.34
C THR A 32 -12.22 6.51 -15.43
N PRO A 33 -11.88 7.72 -15.95
CA PRO A 33 -11.48 8.84 -15.09
C PRO A 33 -12.62 9.35 -14.20
N LEU A 34 -13.86 9.32 -14.68
CA LEU A 34 -15.04 9.73 -13.90
C LEU A 34 -15.35 8.75 -12.77
N ILE A 35 -15.24 7.44 -13.04
CA ILE A 35 -15.39 6.39 -12.02
C ILE A 35 -14.30 6.53 -10.95
N ALA A 36 -13.05 6.76 -11.36
CA ALA A 36 -11.94 6.98 -10.43
C ALA A 36 -12.14 8.26 -9.57
N ALA A 37 -12.62 9.34 -10.19
CA ALA A 37 -12.95 10.59 -9.50
C ALA A 37 -14.09 10.40 -8.49
N LEU A 38 -15.14 9.66 -8.86
CA LEU A 38 -16.24 9.32 -7.93
C LEU A 38 -15.72 8.54 -6.72
N GLY A 39 -14.80 7.59 -6.95
CA GLY A 39 -14.13 6.87 -5.87
C GLY A 39 -13.32 7.79 -4.95
N CYS A 40 -12.69 8.83 -5.49
CA CYS A 40 -11.97 9.85 -4.71
C CYS A 40 -12.90 10.69 -3.81
N SER A 41 -14.04 11.11 -4.35
CA SER A 41 -15.02 11.87 -3.56
C SER A 41 -15.59 11.04 -2.40
N HIS A 42 -15.86 9.75 -2.62
CA HIS A 42 -16.25 8.84 -1.54
C HIS A 42 -15.15 8.67 -0.49
N GLU A 43 -13.88 8.49 -0.87
CA GLU A 43 -12.79 8.41 0.12
C GLU A 43 -12.65 9.71 0.93
N THR A 44 -12.79 10.87 0.28
CA THR A 44 -12.74 12.17 0.97
C THR A 44 -13.89 12.31 1.97
N ARG A 45 -15.08 11.81 1.61
CA ARG A 45 -16.22 11.76 2.53
C ARG A 45 -15.98 10.83 3.72
N PHE A 46 -15.36 9.67 3.47
CA PHE A 46 -14.91 8.77 4.53
C PHE A 46 -13.90 9.46 5.47
N ASP A 47 -12.88 10.14 4.94
CA ASP A 47 -11.87 10.83 5.76
C ASP A 47 -12.49 11.91 6.67
N LEU A 48 -13.63 12.50 6.26
CA LEU A 48 -14.35 13.53 7.01
C LEU A 48 -15.36 12.96 8.02
N LEU A 49 -16.05 11.86 7.68
CA LEU A 49 -17.18 11.33 8.45
C LEU A 49 -16.91 10.00 9.16
N GLY A 50 -15.90 9.25 8.71
CA GLY A 50 -15.57 7.91 9.21
C GLY A 50 -16.55 6.82 8.78
N GLU A 51 -17.41 7.08 7.80
CA GLU A 51 -18.44 6.14 7.35
C GLU A 51 -17.86 5.03 6.48
N LEU A 52 -17.75 3.80 7.00
CA LEU A 52 -17.18 2.66 6.27
C LEU A 52 -17.84 2.36 4.92
N GLY A 53 -19.12 2.69 4.76
CA GLY A 53 -19.83 2.54 3.48
C GLY A 53 -19.21 3.39 2.35
N ASP A 54 -18.64 4.55 2.68
CA ASP A 54 -17.93 5.38 1.72
C ASP A 54 -16.59 4.79 1.30
N LEU A 55 -15.84 4.25 2.26
CA LEU A 55 -14.59 3.59 1.96
C LEU A 55 -14.80 2.34 1.10
N GLN A 56 -15.83 1.55 1.42
CA GLN A 56 -16.27 0.42 0.60
C GLN A 56 -16.59 0.87 -0.83
N LYS A 57 -17.36 1.95 -0.97
CA LYS A 57 -17.75 2.46 -2.28
C LYS A 57 -16.56 2.97 -3.09
N SER A 58 -15.60 3.61 -2.43
CA SER A 58 -14.35 4.05 -3.03
C SER A 58 -13.55 2.87 -3.62
N ILE A 59 -13.41 1.79 -2.85
CA ILE A 59 -12.70 0.56 -3.27
C ILE A 59 -13.40 -0.08 -4.46
N GLU A 60 -14.73 -0.20 -4.43
CA GLU A 60 -15.52 -0.75 -5.55
C GLU A 60 -15.28 0.05 -6.84
N LEU A 61 -15.45 1.37 -6.77
CA LEU A 61 -15.31 2.25 -7.92
C LEU A 61 -13.89 2.22 -8.48
N ARG A 62 -12.86 2.31 -7.64
CA ARG A 62 -11.46 2.22 -8.07
C ARG A 62 -11.11 0.86 -8.64
N SER A 63 -11.69 -0.21 -8.11
CA SER A 63 -11.52 -1.56 -8.66
C SER A 63 -12.17 -1.68 -10.05
N THR A 64 -13.37 -1.11 -10.24
CA THR A 64 -14.01 -1.04 -11.56
C THR A 64 -13.17 -0.22 -12.53
N ALA A 65 -12.70 0.96 -12.13
CA ALA A 65 -11.81 1.76 -12.97
C ALA A 65 -10.57 0.95 -13.38
N LEU A 66 -9.97 0.20 -12.44
CA LEU A 66 -8.77 -0.61 -12.72
C LEU A 66 -9.04 -1.70 -13.76
N THR A 67 -10.23 -2.30 -13.76
CA THR A 67 -10.60 -3.29 -14.80
C THR A 67 -10.79 -2.70 -16.19
N LEU A 68 -11.03 -1.39 -16.28
CA LEU A 68 -11.23 -0.67 -17.53
C LEU A 68 -9.95 0.03 -18.03
N THR A 69 -8.94 0.18 -17.17
CA THR A 69 -7.64 0.79 -17.50
C THR A 69 -6.72 -0.21 -18.19
N PRO A 70 -6.23 0.06 -19.42
CA PRO A 70 -5.19 -0.75 -20.06
C PRO A 70 -3.86 -0.77 -19.27
N ASP A 71 -3.08 -1.84 -19.41
CA ASP A 71 -1.80 -2.00 -18.70
C ASP A 71 -0.74 -0.95 -19.08
N ASP A 72 -0.87 -0.33 -20.27
CA ASP A 72 0.04 0.71 -20.79
C ASP A 72 -0.46 2.15 -20.53
N ASP A 73 -1.55 2.30 -19.78
CA ASP A 73 -2.08 3.61 -19.40
C ASP A 73 -1.15 4.35 -18.44
N LEU A 74 -0.91 5.64 -18.73
CA LEU A 74 -0.02 6.49 -17.93
C LEU A 74 -0.60 6.81 -16.53
N ASP A 75 -1.91 6.73 -16.36
CA ASP A 75 -2.61 6.98 -15.09
C ASP A 75 -2.77 5.73 -14.23
N LEU A 76 -2.45 4.53 -14.76
CA LEU A 76 -2.51 3.26 -14.03
C LEU A 76 -1.76 3.30 -12.68
N PRO A 77 -0.53 3.85 -12.57
CA PRO A 77 0.16 3.94 -11.28
C PRO A 77 -0.60 4.77 -10.25
N HIS A 78 -1.29 5.84 -10.66
CA HIS A 78 -2.07 6.68 -9.75
C HIS A 78 -3.30 5.95 -9.23
N LEU A 79 -3.98 5.21 -10.09
CA LEU A 79 -5.13 4.39 -9.71
C LEU A 79 -4.73 3.26 -8.75
N LEU A 80 -3.61 2.58 -9.01
CA LEU A 80 -3.07 1.53 -8.15
C LEU A 80 -2.66 2.05 -6.77
N THR A 81 -1.98 3.20 -6.71
CA THR A 81 -1.65 3.89 -5.46
C THR A 81 -2.91 4.20 -4.66
N ALA A 82 -3.92 4.81 -5.30
CA ALA A 82 -5.15 5.22 -4.64
C ALA A 82 -5.93 4.01 -4.10
N LEU A 83 -6.05 2.94 -4.90
CA LEU A 83 -6.70 1.70 -4.47
C LEU A 83 -5.93 1.05 -3.31
N GLY A 84 -4.60 1.02 -3.37
CA GLY A 84 -3.77 0.51 -2.28
C GLY A 84 -3.98 1.27 -0.96
N VAL A 85 -4.08 2.61 -1.00
CA VAL A 85 -4.38 3.43 0.18
C VAL A 85 -5.75 3.11 0.77
N SER A 86 -6.80 3.00 -0.05
CA SER A 86 -8.14 2.65 0.46
C SER A 86 -8.19 1.28 1.11
N LEU A 87 -7.50 0.30 0.53
CA LEU A 87 -7.42 -1.06 1.07
C LEU A 87 -6.66 -1.08 2.41
N THR A 88 -5.54 -0.34 2.52
CA THR A 88 -4.84 -0.15 3.80
C THR A 88 -5.78 0.46 4.85
N LYS A 89 -6.51 1.55 4.50
CA LYS A 89 -7.45 2.20 5.42
C LYS A 89 -8.57 1.25 5.87
N ARG A 90 -9.13 0.44 4.96
CA ARG A 90 -10.23 -0.48 5.29
C ARG A 90 -9.73 -1.59 6.20
N PHE A 91 -8.57 -2.15 5.88
CA PHE A 91 -7.89 -3.12 6.74
C PHE A 91 -7.62 -2.53 8.13
N GLU A 92 -7.12 -1.30 8.23
CA GLU A 92 -6.90 -0.64 9.53
C GLU A 92 -8.19 -0.48 10.34
N CYS A 93 -9.28 -0.07 9.69
CA CYS A 93 -10.57 0.18 10.35
C CYS A 93 -11.35 -1.09 10.73
N GLN A 94 -11.16 -2.19 10.00
CA GLN A 94 -11.79 -3.48 10.28
C GLN A 94 -10.74 -4.43 10.87
N GLU A 95 -10.73 -4.55 12.20
CA GLU A 95 -9.65 -5.25 12.92
C GLU A 95 -9.46 -6.74 12.56
N LEU A 96 -10.41 -7.41 11.89
CA LEU A 96 -10.44 -8.89 11.90
C LEU A 96 -10.77 -9.64 10.59
N GLU A 97 -11.20 -9.03 9.48
CA GLU A 97 -11.81 -9.85 8.42
C GLU A 97 -11.22 -9.78 7.00
N GLU A 98 -10.26 -8.90 6.69
CA GLU A 98 -9.81 -8.76 5.29
C GLU A 98 -8.28 -8.77 5.11
N LEU A 99 -7.65 -9.91 5.42
CA LEU A 99 -6.25 -10.18 5.00
C LEU A 99 -6.06 -10.01 3.47
N GLN A 100 -7.13 -10.20 2.70
CA GLN A 100 -7.13 -9.97 1.26
C GLN A 100 -6.84 -8.51 0.91
N ASP A 101 -7.31 -7.54 1.70
CA ASP A 101 -7.08 -6.12 1.46
C ASP A 101 -5.63 -5.73 1.64
N SER A 102 -5.03 -6.18 2.74
CA SER A 102 -3.60 -5.96 2.98
C SER A 102 -2.77 -6.57 1.85
N ASN A 103 -3.09 -7.79 1.42
CA ASN A 103 -2.43 -8.44 0.29
C ASN A 103 -2.62 -7.70 -1.04
N HIS A 104 -3.82 -7.18 -1.31
CA HIS A 104 -4.10 -6.38 -2.50
C HIS A 104 -3.37 -5.03 -2.46
N ALA A 105 -3.35 -4.33 -1.33
CA ALA A 105 -2.58 -3.10 -1.14
C ALA A 105 -1.10 -3.32 -1.43
N ILE A 106 -0.52 -4.36 -0.83
CA ILE A 106 0.84 -4.81 -1.07
C ILE A 106 1.10 -5.08 -2.56
N LYS A 107 0.21 -5.83 -3.22
CA LYS A 107 0.33 -6.17 -4.64
C LYS A 107 0.35 -4.90 -5.50
N TYR A 108 -0.60 -3.99 -5.30
CA TYR A 108 -0.72 -2.78 -6.10
C TYR A 108 0.45 -1.83 -5.90
N ARG A 109 0.89 -1.60 -4.66
CA ARG A 109 2.09 -0.80 -4.38
C ARG A 109 3.34 -1.41 -5.02
N SER A 110 3.46 -2.74 -5.00
CA SER A 110 4.57 -3.45 -5.66
C SER A 110 4.58 -3.23 -7.18
N ILE A 111 3.41 -3.20 -7.82
CA ILE A 111 3.28 -2.89 -9.26
C ILE A 111 3.68 -1.42 -9.51
N VAL A 112 3.22 -0.47 -8.69
CA VAL A 112 3.58 0.95 -8.84
C VAL A 112 5.09 1.16 -8.76
N ILE A 113 5.76 0.48 -7.84
CA ILE A 113 7.23 0.51 -7.69
C ILE A 113 7.92 -0.01 -8.96
N LEU A 114 7.41 -1.09 -9.57
CA LEU A 114 7.97 -1.62 -10.83
C LEU A 114 7.76 -0.67 -12.02
N LEU A 115 6.67 0.11 -12.01
CA LEU A 115 6.33 1.04 -13.10
C LEU A 115 6.97 2.43 -12.95
N THR A 116 7.49 2.77 -11.77
CA THR A 116 8.06 4.10 -11.47
C THR A 116 9.59 4.06 -11.51
N PRO A 117 10.27 4.84 -12.38
CA PRO A 117 11.74 4.90 -12.39
C PRO A 117 12.32 5.43 -11.06
N ASP A 118 13.48 4.90 -10.68
CA ASP A 118 14.23 5.32 -9.49
C ASP A 118 14.48 6.85 -9.47
N GLY A 119 14.20 7.49 -8.33
CA GLY A 119 14.49 8.91 -8.09
C GLY A 119 13.28 9.85 -7.99
N HIS A 120 12.05 9.35 -8.16
CA HIS A 120 10.84 10.14 -7.93
C HIS A 120 10.37 10.06 -6.48
N SER A 121 9.96 11.19 -5.88
CA SER A 121 9.41 11.24 -4.51
C SER A 121 8.21 10.31 -4.28
N LYS A 122 7.44 10.00 -5.33
CA LYS A 122 6.35 9.01 -5.30
C LYS A 122 6.87 7.58 -5.07
N PHE A 123 8.05 7.23 -5.60
CA PHE A 123 8.70 5.93 -5.38
C PHE A 123 9.03 5.72 -3.89
N SER A 124 9.65 6.71 -3.25
CA SER A 124 9.99 6.63 -1.82
C SER A 124 8.75 6.50 -0.92
N LEU A 125 7.66 7.22 -1.23
CA LEU A 125 6.42 7.14 -0.45
C LEU A 125 5.76 5.76 -0.56
N GLU A 126 5.69 5.17 -1.75
CA GLU A 126 5.09 3.85 -1.93
C GLU A 126 5.86 2.76 -1.21
N ILE A 127 7.20 2.85 -1.14
CA ILE A 127 7.99 1.87 -0.39
C ILE A 127 7.79 2.03 1.13
N VAL A 128 7.66 3.25 1.63
CA VAL A 128 7.32 3.50 3.05
C VAL A 128 5.97 2.89 3.40
N ASN A 129 4.97 3.09 2.54
CA ASN A 129 3.64 2.54 2.74
C ASN A 129 3.66 1.00 2.66
N LEU A 130 4.37 0.43 1.69
CA LEU A 130 4.55 -1.01 1.56
C LEU A 130 5.20 -1.62 2.83
N GLY A 131 6.21 -0.97 3.38
CA GLY A 131 6.82 -1.39 4.64
C GLY A 131 5.88 -1.32 5.85
N SER A 132 4.96 -0.36 5.85
CA SER A 132 3.94 -0.19 6.89
C SER A 132 2.85 -1.26 6.78
N ASP A 133 2.36 -1.54 5.56
CA ASP A 133 1.38 -2.59 5.28
C ASP A 133 1.90 -3.97 5.75
N TYR A 134 3.15 -4.30 5.45
CA TYR A 134 3.78 -5.55 5.94
C TYR A 134 4.00 -5.59 7.45
N SER A 135 4.21 -4.44 8.08
CA SER A 135 4.38 -4.37 9.54
C SER A 135 3.06 -4.59 10.26
N GLU A 136 1.98 -4.00 9.73
CA GLU A 136 0.63 -4.18 10.24
C GLU A 136 0.14 -5.61 10.04
N LEU A 137 0.40 -6.19 8.86
CA LEU A 137 0.09 -7.58 8.56
C LEU A 137 0.78 -8.53 9.56
N LEU A 138 2.07 -8.33 9.84
CA LEU A 138 2.82 -9.12 10.82
C LEU A 138 2.27 -8.96 12.25
N ARG A 139 1.91 -7.72 12.64
CA ARG A 139 1.35 -7.43 13.97
C ARG A 139 0.03 -8.17 14.20
N ARG A 140 -0.84 -8.20 13.18
CA ARG A 140 -2.19 -8.80 13.30
C ARG A 140 -2.18 -10.32 13.17
N LEU A 141 -1.29 -10.88 12.38
CA LEU A 141 -1.29 -12.32 12.11
C LEU A 141 -0.77 -13.16 13.29
N GLY A 142 0.23 -12.69 14.04
CA GLY A 142 0.61 -13.23 15.37
C GLY A 142 1.04 -14.70 15.47
N ALA A 143 0.83 -15.54 14.46
CA ALA A 143 1.10 -16.98 14.45
C ALA A 143 2.40 -17.32 13.70
N LEU A 144 2.91 -18.52 13.97
CA LEU A 144 4.24 -18.96 13.54
C LEU A 144 4.38 -19.15 12.01
N GLU A 145 3.30 -19.59 11.34
CA GLU A 145 3.27 -19.79 9.89
C GLU A 145 3.39 -18.45 9.12
N ASP A 146 3.07 -17.34 9.79
CA ASP A 146 3.06 -15.99 9.20
C ASP A 146 4.43 -15.29 9.25
N LEU A 147 5.35 -15.77 10.09
CA LEU A 147 6.71 -15.24 10.18
C LEU A 147 7.56 -15.58 8.95
N GLU A 148 7.28 -16.68 8.26
CA GLU A 148 7.96 -17.06 7.00
C GLU A 148 7.56 -16.13 5.86
N THR A 149 6.27 -15.91 5.69
CA THR A 149 5.71 -15.00 4.70
C THR A 149 6.15 -13.56 4.96
N ALA A 150 6.16 -13.10 6.22
CA ALA A 150 6.67 -11.77 6.55
C ALA A 150 8.16 -11.61 6.26
N VAL A 151 8.97 -12.65 6.50
CA VAL A 151 10.40 -12.66 6.16
C VAL A 151 10.61 -12.62 4.65
N GLU A 152 9.87 -13.42 3.89
CA GLU A 152 9.93 -13.44 2.41
C GLU A 152 9.66 -12.04 1.85
N TYR A 153 8.57 -11.42 2.30
CA TYR A 153 8.14 -10.14 1.80
C TYR A 153 9.04 -8.97 2.21
N ARG A 154 9.52 -8.94 3.46
CA ARG A 154 10.51 -7.93 3.90
C ARG A 154 11.84 -8.09 3.16
N SER A 155 12.25 -9.32 2.88
CA SER A 155 13.45 -9.59 2.06
C SER A 155 13.26 -9.09 0.64
N ARG A 156 12.06 -9.30 0.06
CA ARG A 156 11.71 -8.77 -1.26
C ARG A 156 11.69 -7.25 -1.30
N ALA A 157 11.11 -6.59 -0.29
CA ALA A 157 11.13 -5.13 -0.17
C ALA A 157 12.58 -4.58 -0.11
N LEU A 158 13.47 -5.27 0.61
CA LEU A 158 14.90 -4.92 0.69
C LEU A 158 15.62 -5.06 -0.66
N THR A 159 15.26 -6.06 -1.49
CA THR A 159 15.83 -6.21 -2.83
C THR A 159 15.35 -5.17 -3.83
N LEU A 160 14.17 -4.59 -3.61
CA LEU A 160 13.53 -3.65 -4.53
C LEU A 160 13.90 -2.18 -4.27
N ALA A 161 14.55 -1.86 -3.14
CA ALA A 161 14.91 -0.49 -2.78
C ALA A 161 16.34 -0.37 -2.22
N PRO A 162 17.39 -0.73 -2.99
CA PRO A 162 18.76 -0.75 -2.47
C PRO A 162 19.39 0.64 -2.24
N GLY A 163 18.80 1.73 -2.77
CA GLY A 163 19.42 3.08 -2.79
C GLY A 163 18.94 4.06 -1.71
N ASP A 164 17.93 3.72 -0.91
CA ASP A 164 17.41 4.60 0.15
C ASP A 164 17.93 4.14 1.52
N TYR A 165 19.09 4.65 1.95
CA TYR A 165 19.77 4.17 3.14
C TYR A 165 18.91 4.22 4.42
N PRO A 166 18.20 5.31 4.76
CA PRO A 166 17.28 5.34 5.91
C PRO A 166 16.20 4.25 5.86
N LEU A 167 15.67 3.97 4.67
CA LEU A 167 14.66 2.95 4.46
C LEU A 167 15.24 1.53 4.56
N VAL A 168 16.38 1.28 3.91
CA VAL A 168 17.12 0.01 3.99
C VAL A 168 17.45 -0.32 5.45
N ILE A 169 17.92 0.67 6.23
CA ILE A 169 18.19 0.53 7.67
C ILE A 169 16.92 0.12 8.44
N ARG A 170 15.77 0.77 8.17
CA ARG A 170 14.50 0.43 8.81
C ARG A 170 14.03 -0.98 8.47
N GLN A 171 14.17 -1.40 7.21
CA GLN A 171 13.78 -2.75 6.78
C GLN A 171 14.70 -3.83 7.38
N LEU A 172 16.00 -3.55 7.48
CA LEU A 172 16.95 -4.45 8.15
C LEU A 172 16.63 -4.60 9.64
N ALA A 173 16.28 -3.53 10.35
CA ALA A 173 15.85 -3.60 11.75
C ALA A 173 14.57 -4.45 11.92
N ASN A 174 13.64 -4.30 10.98
CA ASN A 174 12.41 -5.07 10.94
C ASN A 174 12.64 -6.56 10.63
N LEU A 175 13.55 -6.90 9.70
CA LEU A 175 13.97 -8.27 9.43
C LEU A 175 14.67 -8.90 10.64
N TRP A 176 15.57 -8.16 11.29
CA TRP A 176 16.21 -8.58 12.53
C TRP A 176 15.19 -8.96 13.61
N MET A 177 14.16 -8.14 13.82
CA MET A 177 13.10 -8.45 14.80
C MET A 177 12.34 -9.73 14.44
N ALA A 178 11.99 -9.91 13.17
CA ALA A 178 11.24 -11.09 12.71
C ALA A 178 12.07 -12.38 12.86
N TYR A 179 13.33 -12.36 12.42
CA TYR A 179 14.25 -13.49 12.57
C TYR A 179 14.55 -13.80 14.04
N LYS A 180 14.70 -12.79 14.89
CA LYS A 180 14.88 -12.98 16.34
C LYS A 180 13.65 -13.59 17.01
N ASP A 181 12.45 -13.20 16.59
CA ASP A 181 11.21 -13.78 17.10
C ASP A 181 11.05 -15.24 16.64
N ARG A 182 11.35 -15.54 15.37
CA ARG A 182 11.41 -16.92 14.86
C ARG A 182 12.40 -17.77 15.64
N TYR A 183 13.62 -17.28 15.86
CA TYR A 183 14.62 -18.00 16.65
C TYR A 183 14.11 -18.30 18.07
N ARG A 184 13.48 -17.33 18.74
CA ARG A 184 12.92 -17.55 20.09
C ARG A 184 11.83 -18.62 20.11
N ARG A 185 11.02 -18.71 19.06
CA ARG A 185 9.88 -19.64 18.98
C ARG A 185 10.26 -21.03 18.46
N LEU A 186 11.14 -21.09 17.46
CA LEU A 186 11.50 -22.31 16.72
C LEU A 186 12.88 -22.86 17.07
N ASN A 187 13.75 -22.05 17.69
CA ASN A 187 15.12 -22.39 18.03
C ASN A 187 15.99 -22.81 16.81
N HIS A 188 15.66 -22.28 15.62
CA HIS A 188 16.43 -22.49 14.39
C HIS A 188 17.62 -21.54 14.35
N LEU A 189 18.84 -22.08 14.34
CA LEU A 189 20.07 -21.27 14.35
C LEU A 189 20.22 -20.40 13.10
N ASP A 190 19.75 -20.87 11.94
CA ASP A 190 19.74 -20.09 10.69
C ASP A 190 18.98 -18.76 10.82
N ASP A 191 17.91 -18.72 11.63
CA ASP A 191 17.17 -17.48 11.88
C ASP A 191 18.01 -16.52 12.77
N LEU A 192 18.76 -17.03 13.73
CA LEU A 192 19.67 -16.20 14.52
C LEU A 192 20.81 -15.62 13.66
N GLU A 193 21.37 -16.42 12.75
CA GLU A 193 22.41 -15.98 11.82
C GLU A 193 21.90 -14.86 10.91
N LYS A 194 20.70 -15.03 10.33
CA LYS A 194 20.07 -14.00 9.49
C LYS A 194 19.72 -12.73 10.26
N ALA A 195 19.35 -12.83 11.54
CA ALA A 195 19.17 -11.65 12.39
C ALA A 195 20.50 -10.89 12.51
N ILE A 196 21.58 -11.58 12.87
CA ILE A 196 22.92 -10.97 13.01
C ILE A 196 23.39 -10.33 11.68
N GLU A 197 23.12 -10.96 10.54
CA GLU A 197 23.40 -10.40 9.23
C GLU A 197 22.64 -9.07 9.01
N CYS A 198 21.35 -9.03 9.33
CA CYS A 198 20.54 -7.82 9.20
C CYS A 198 21.07 -6.67 10.07
N GLU A 199 21.43 -6.96 11.32
CA GLU A 199 22.00 -5.99 12.26
C GLU A 199 23.37 -5.48 11.77
N SER A 200 24.24 -6.39 11.32
CA SER A 200 25.56 -6.05 10.81
C SER A 200 25.49 -5.16 9.57
N ARG A 201 24.59 -5.49 8.64
CA ARG A 201 24.36 -4.70 7.43
C ARG A 201 23.74 -3.34 7.74
N SER A 202 22.84 -3.26 8.73
CA SER A 202 22.27 -1.99 9.17
C SER A 202 23.33 -1.08 9.78
N LEU A 203 24.20 -1.62 10.64
CA LEU A 203 25.30 -0.89 11.25
C LEU A 203 26.33 -0.41 10.21
N ALA A 204 26.68 -1.24 9.23
CA ALA A 204 27.57 -0.87 8.14
C ALA A 204 27.01 0.35 7.37
N LEU A 205 25.73 0.31 7.02
CA LEU A 205 25.07 1.43 6.31
C LEU A 205 24.99 2.70 7.15
N ILE A 206 24.73 2.59 8.47
CA ILE A 206 24.74 3.74 9.38
C ILE A 206 26.16 4.35 9.44
N LEU A 207 27.20 3.51 9.47
CA LEU A 207 28.58 3.97 9.51
C LEU A 207 29.00 4.62 8.19
N ASP A 208 28.62 4.05 7.04
CA ASP A 208 28.92 4.61 5.72
C ASP A 208 28.22 5.98 5.52
N VAL A 209 26.94 6.10 5.87
CA VAL A 209 26.20 7.38 5.79
C VAL A 209 26.80 8.47 6.70
N ASN A 210 27.38 8.09 7.84
CA ASN A 210 28.03 9.02 8.75
C ASN A 210 29.46 9.40 8.34
N LEU A 211 30.08 8.69 7.38
CA LEU A 211 31.41 8.99 6.84
C LEU A 211 31.37 9.87 5.58
N ASP A 212 30.20 10.03 4.95
CA ASP A 212 29.96 10.86 3.75
C ASP A 212 29.48 12.30 4.07
N ILE A 213 29.54 12.74 5.34
CA ILE A 213 29.20 14.10 5.82
C ILE A 213 30.47 14.81 6.34
#